data_AF-A0A7S4FLN8-F1
#
_entry.id   AF-A0A7S4FLN8-F1
#
_cell.length_a   1.000
_cell.length_b   1.000
_cell.length_c   1.000
_cell.angle_alpha   90.00
_cell.angle_beta   90.00
_cell.angle_gamma   90.00
#
_symmetry.space_group_name_H-M   'P 1'
#
loop_
_entity.id
_entity.type
_entity.pdbx_description
1 polymer ?
#
loop_
_entity_poly.entity_id
_entity_poly.type
_entity_poly.pdbx_seq_one_letter_code
_entity_poly.pdbx_strand_id
1 'polypeptide(L)'
;QFLGIYPTPCLVGPKLEAFYDGTLLCHIVGILSHETLKGVEWKPKSKASMLHNLHKAIEVLQKNKHIMLDWLFLAQDLHEGKPEAVISLLSSMKRAYHYFVSTVAKTPGEGPGLAAGVGMADLIKEQ
;
A
#
# COMPACT_ATOMS: atom_id res chain seq x y z
N GLN A 1 -19.88 4.91 -7.74
CA GLN A 1 -19.72 6.33 -8.11
C GLN A 1 -19.14 7.08 -6.92
N PHE A 2 -17.88 7.49 -6.98
CA PHE A 2 -17.28 8.61 -6.24
C PHE A 2 -15.85 8.78 -6.78
N LEU A 3 -15.74 9.23 -8.04
CA LEU A 3 -14.51 9.89 -8.51
C LEU A 3 -14.61 11.35 -8.05
N GLY A 4 -14.62 11.54 -6.73
CA GLY A 4 -14.45 12.86 -6.14
C GLY A 4 -13.04 13.31 -6.49
N ILE A 5 -12.92 14.49 -7.08
CA ILE A 5 -11.63 15.12 -7.36
C ILE A 5 -10.92 15.25 -6.01
N TYR A 6 -10.01 14.33 -5.69
CA TYR A 6 -9.12 14.51 -4.56
C TYR A 6 -8.24 15.70 -4.95
N PRO A 7 -8.33 16.86 -4.27
CA PRO A 7 -7.39 17.94 -4.52
C PRO A 7 -5.99 17.35 -4.37
N THR A 8 -5.11 17.60 -5.34
CA THR A 8 -3.76 17.07 -5.30
C THR A 8 -3.14 17.47 -3.96
N PRO A 9 -2.81 16.52 -3.07
CA PRO A 9 -2.30 16.87 -1.75
C PRO A 9 -1.00 17.64 -1.94
N CYS A 10 -0.88 18.81 -1.33
CA CYS A 10 0.40 19.50 -1.29
C CYS A 10 1.36 18.65 -0.47
N LEU A 11 2.40 18.12 -1.10
CA LEU A 11 3.48 17.37 -0.42
C LEU A 11 4.57 18.31 0.12
N VAL A 12 4.26 19.61 0.19
CA VAL A 12 5.17 20.68 0.59
C VAL A 12 4.55 21.38 1.80
N GLY A 13 5.24 21.31 2.92
CA GLY A 13 4.81 21.96 4.15
C GLY A 13 5.38 21.27 5.40
N PRO A 14 5.23 21.91 6.58
CA PRO A 14 5.71 21.37 7.84
C PRO A 14 4.90 20.13 8.30
N LYS A 15 3.67 19.97 7.80
CA LYS A 15 2.78 18.84 8.12
C LYS A 15 1.91 18.49 6.92
N LEU A 16 1.75 17.20 6.66
CA LEU A 16 0.97 16.67 5.54
C LEU A 16 -0.40 16.17 6.02
N GLU A 17 -1.31 17.10 6.23
CA GLU A 17 -2.65 16.85 6.78
C GLU A 17 -3.48 15.88 5.91
N ALA A 18 -3.23 15.76 4.62
CA ALA A 18 -4.02 14.89 3.75
C ALA A 18 -3.92 13.39 4.11
N PHE A 19 -2.90 12.99 4.89
CA PHE A 19 -2.67 11.59 5.26
C PHE A 19 -3.05 11.24 6.69
N TYR A 20 -3.40 12.24 7.52
CA TYR A 20 -3.51 12.08 8.98
C TYR A 20 -4.61 11.11 9.44
N ASP A 21 -5.66 10.95 8.63
CA ASP A 21 -6.86 10.16 8.96
C ASP A 21 -6.87 8.77 8.30
N GLY A 22 -5.85 8.48 7.50
CA GLY A 22 -5.66 7.22 6.80
C GLY A 22 -6.66 6.94 5.66
N THR A 23 -7.62 7.82 5.38
CA THR A 23 -8.63 7.58 4.34
C THR A 23 -8.01 7.62 2.94
N LEU A 24 -7.20 8.66 2.67
CA LEU A 24 -6.46 8.79 1.41
C LEU A 24 -5.49 7.62 1.21
N LEU A 25 -4.78 7.24 2.28
CA LEU A 25 -3.83 6.12 2.22
C LEU A 25 -4.56 4.80 1.91
N CYS A 26 -5.66 4.51 2.60
CA CYS A 26 -6.50 3.34 2.30
C CYS A 26 -6.95 3.30 0.84
N HIS A 27 -7.31 4.46 0.28
CA HIS A 27 -7.73 4.57 -1.11
C HIS A 27 -6.58 4.25 -2.08
N ILE A 28 -5.40 4.85 -1.88
CA ILE A 28 -4.21 4.61 -2.71
C ILE A 28 -3.82 3.12 -2.64
N VAL A 29 -3.76 2.55 -1.45
CA VAL A 29 -3.40 1.14 -1.24
C VAL A 29 -4.40 0.21 -1.90
N GLY A 30 -5.70 0.49 -1.81
CA GLY A 30 -6.73 -0.31 -2.49
C GLY A 30 -6.58 -0.32 -4.00
N ILE A 31 -6.19 0.81 -4.60
CA ILE A 31 -5.90 0.90 -6.04
C ILE A 31 -4.65 0.07 -6.38
N LEU A 32 -3.55 0.27 -5.65
CA LEU A 32 -2.26 -0.37 -5.94
C LEU A 32 -2.31 -1.89 -5.75
N SER A 33 -3.02 -2.36 -4.74
CA SER A 33 -3.14 -3.79 -4.41
C SER A 33 -4.31 -4.47 -5.11
N HIS A 34 -5.10 -3.74 -5.92
CA HIS A 34 -6.32 -4.22 -6.57
C HIS A 34 -7.30 -4.91 -5.60
N GLU A 35 -7.33 -4.48 -4.34
CA GLU A 35 -8.19 -5.04 -3.30
C GLU A 35 -9.02 -3.95 -2.60
N THR A 36 -10.22 -4.33 -2.14
CA THR A 36 -11.04 -3.43 -1.32
C THR A 36 -10.72 -3.64 0.15
N LEU A 37 -10.22 -2.61 0.82
CA LEU A 37 -9.96 -2.64 2.26
C LEU A 37 -11.30 -2.62 3.03
N LYS A 38 -11.78 -3.79 3.47
CA LYS A 38 -13.02 -3.92 4.26
C LYS A 38 -12.88 -3.27 5.63
N GLY A 39 -13.90 -2.56 6.12
CA GLY A 39 -13.88 -1.95 7.46
C GLY A 39 -13.01 -0.69 7.58
N VAL A 40 -12.80 0.05 6.48
CA VAL A 40 -12.28 1.43 6.52
C VAL A 40 -13.40 2.36 6.97
N GLU A 41 -13.12 3.26 7.90
CA GLU A 41 -14.03 4.34 8.27
C GLU A 41 -13.71 5.56 7.42
N TRP A 42 -14.54 5.86 6.41
CA TRP A 42 -14.29 6.94 5.43
C TRP A 42 -14.55 8.35 5.98
N LYS A 43 -15.11 8.46 7.19
CA LYS A 43 -15.33 9.73 7.89
C LYS A 43 -14.94 9.58 9.37
N PRO A 44 -13.66 9.28 9.65
CA PRO A 44 -13.23 8.95 11.00
C PRO A 44 -13.33 10.19 11.90
N LYS A 45 -14.02 10.07 13.03
CA LYS A 45 -14.21 11.19 13.97
C LYS A 45 -13.29 11.12 15.19
N SER A 46 -12.70 9.96 15.45
CA SER A 46 -11.83 9.72 16.60
C SER A 46 -10.40 9.43 16.17
N LYS A 47 -9.43 9.75 17.03
CA LYS A 47 -8.02 9.36 16.83
C LYS A 47 -7.89 7.84 16.66
N ALA A 48 -8.66 7.05 17.41
CA ALA A 48 -8.66 5.59 17.28
C ALA A 48 -9.11 5.14 15.88
N SER A 49 -10.19 5.71 15.33
CA SER A 49 -10.66 5.40 13.96
C SER A 49 -9.65 5.82 12.88
N MET A 50 -8.93 6.94 13.08
CA MET A 50 -7.89 7.40 12.16
C MET A 50 -6.69 6.44 12.15
N LEU A 51 -6.19 6.07 13.33
CA LEU A 51 -5.10 5.09 13.47
C LEU A 51 -5.51 3.70 12.95
N HIS A 52 -6.76 3.30 13.17
CA HIS A 52 -7.31 2.06 12.62
C HIS A 52 -7.23 2.02 11.09
N ASN A 53 -7.63 3.11 10.41
CA ASN A 53 -7.47 3.21 8.95
C ASN A 53 -6.00 3.10 8.51
N LEU A 54 -5.10 3.81 9.19
CA LEU A 54 -3.67 3.79 8.90
C LEU A 54 -3.06 2.40 9.06
N HIS A 55 -3.35 1.71 10.17
CA HIS A 55 -2.90 0.33 10.38
C HIS A 55 -3.41 -0.61 9.30
N LYS A 56 -4.68 -0.49 8.90
CA LYS A 56 -5.23 -1.34 7.83
C LYS A 56 -4.51 -1.14 6.50
N ALA A 57 -4.19 0.10 6.13
CA ALA A 57 -3.43 0.35 4.92
C ALA A 57 -1.99 -0.21 5.04
N ILE A 58 -1.36 -0.05 6.20
CA ILE A 58 -0.01 -0.57 6.48
C ILE A 58 0.03 -2.11 6.42
N GLU A 59 -0.93 -2.80 7.03
CA GLU A 59 -1.04 -4.27 7.01
C GLU A 59 -1.10 -4.82 5.59
N VAL A 60 -1.81 -4.13 4.69
CA VAL A 60 -1.86 -4.50 3.27
C VAL A 60 -0.51 -4.28 2.61
N LEU A 61 0.14 -3.14 2.85
CA LEU A 61 1.45 -2.83 2.29
C LEU A 61 2.54 -3.79 2.79
N GLN A 62 2.47 -4.25 4.03
CA GLN A 62 3.41 -5.23 4.60
C GLN A 62 3.40 -6.59 3.89
N LYS A 63 2.30 -6.94 3.21
CA LYS A 63 2.26 -8.16 2.38
C LYS A 63 3.18 -8.05 1.16
N ASN A 64 3.48 -6.83 0.71
CA ASN A 64 4.39 -6.59 -0.39
C ASN A 64 5.85 -6.56 0.10
N LYS A 65 6.57 -7.67 -0.13
CA LYS A 65 7.97 -7.86 0.30
C LYS A 65 8.97 -6.85 -0.31
N HIS A 66 8.57 -6.10 -1.33
CA HIS A 66 9.41 -5.07 -1.95
C HIS A 66 9.35 -3.72 -1.23
N ILE A 67 8.45 -3.56 -0.26
CA ILE A 67 8.37 -2.35 0.56
C ILE A 67 9.22 -2.54 1.81
N MET A 68 10.36 -1.86 1.86
CA MET A 68 11.24 -1.83 3.03
C MET A 68 11.00 -0.53 3.79
N LEU A 69 10.25 -0.61 4.88
CA LEU A 69 9.96 0.49 5.80
C LEU A 69 10.11 0.01 7.24
N ASP A 70 10.39 0.95 8.13
CA ASP A 70 10.16 0.73 9.56
C ASP A 70 8.67 0.97 9.84
N TRP A 71 7.99 -0.09 10.28
CA TRP A 71 6.55 -0.08 10.52
C TRP A 71 6.18 0.31 11.94
N LEU A 72 7.12 0.27 12.89
CA LEU A 72 6.83 0.33 14.33
C LEU A 72 6.14 1.63 14.74
N PHE A 73 6.54 2.76 14.15
CA PHE A 73 5.97 4.09 14.44
C PHE A 73 5.25 4.72 13.25
N LEU A 74 5.20 4.04 12.11
CA LEU A 74 4.74 4.62 10.86
C LEU A 74 3.31 5.17 10.96
N ALA A 75 2.38 4.42 11.57
CA ALA A 75 1.01 4.90 11.73
C ALA A 75 0.92 6.17 12.60
N GLN A 76 1.72 6.23 13.67
CA GLN A 76 1.74 7.40 14.55
C GLN A 76 2.37 8.61 13.83
N ASP A 77 3.45 8.40 13.09
CA ASP A 77 4.13 9.44 12.32
C ASP A 77 3.28 9.98 11.17
N LEU A 78 2.52 9.10 10.49
CA LEU A 78 1.55 9.48 9.47
C LEU A 78 0.38 10.27 10.07
N HIS A 79 -0.11 9.86 11.24
CA HIS A 79 -1.17 10.57 11.95
C HIS A 79 -0.71 11.96 12.43
N GLU A 80 0.55 12.06 12.88
CA GLU A 80 1.20 13.34 13.19
C GLU A 80 1.52 14.16 11.93
N GLY A 81 1.32 13.59 10.74
CA GLY A 81 1.53 14.25 9.46
C GLY A 81 2.99 14.58 9.18
N LYS A 82 3.94 13.82 9.76
CA LYS A 82 5.38 14.03 9.57
C LYS A 82 5.73 13.90 8.08
N PRO A 83 6.26 14.96 7.43
CA PRO A 83 6.56 14.93 6.00
C PRO A 83 7.49 13.77 5.61
N GLU A 84 8.52 13.51 6.43
CA GLU A 84 9.50 12.45 6.16
C GLU A 84 8.88 11.04 6.12
N ALA A 85 7.94 10.75 7.03
CA ALA A 85 7.26 9.46 7.07
C ALA A 85 6.37 9.26 5.84
N VAL A 86 5.60 10.28 5.47
CA VAL A 86 4.73 10.25 4.28
C VAL A 86 5.54 10.14 3.00
N ILE A 87 6.60 10.96 2.84
CA ILE A 87 7.44 10.95 1.64
C ILE A 87 8.18 9.63 1.51
N SER A 88 8.72 9.10 2.61
CA SER A 88 9.39 7.79 2.62
C SER A 88 8.42 6.67 2.24
N LEU A 89 7.21 6.68 2.80
CA LEU A 89 6.16 5.72 2.45
C LEU A 89 5.80 5.79 0.96
N LEU A 90 5.46 6.98 0.45
CA LEU A 90 5.08 7.17 -0.94
C LEU A 90 6.22 6.79 -1.90
N SER A 91 7.46 7.10 -1.54
CA SER A 91 8.65 6.73 -2.33
C SER A 91 8.85 5.23 -2.37
N SER A 92 8.68 4.54 -1.24
CA SER A 92 8.76 3.08 -1.15
C SER A 92 7.62 2.40 -1.93
N MET A 93 6.39 2.90 -1.82
CA MET A 93 5.25 2.43 -2.62
C MET A 93 5.51 2.64 -4.12
N LYS A 94 5.91 3.84 -4.53
CA LYS A 94 6.26 4.12 -5.92
C LYS A 94 7.33 3.15 -6.42
N ARG A 95 8.38 2.91 -5.64
CA ARG A 95 9.45 1.99 -6.02
C ARG A 95 8.92 0.56 -6.20
N ALA A 96 8.23 0.02 -5.20
CA ALA A 96 7.69 -1.35 -5.24
C ALA A 96 6.74 -1.60 -6.41
N TYR A 97 5.85 -0.64 -6.71
CA TYR A 97 4.84 -0.80 -7.77
C TYR A 97 5.30 -0.32 -9.16
N HIS A 98 6.28 0.60 -9.25
CA HIS A 98 6.89 0.99 -10.53
C HIS A 98 7.75 -0.14 -11.13
N TYR A 99 8.45 -0.91 -10.28
CA TYR A 99 9.14 -2.12 -10.71
C TYR A 99 8.18 -3.14 -11.32
N PHE A 100 6.96 -3.27 -10.79
CA PHE A 100 5.96 -4.20 -11.30
C PHE A 100 5.46 -3.82 -12.70
N VAL A 101 5.17 -2.54 -12.95
CA VAL A 101 4.66 -2.10 -14.27
C VAL A 101 5.72 -2.24 -15.37
N SER A 102 6.99 -1.99 -15.04
CA SER A 102 8.09 -2.04 -16.02
C SER A 102 8.61 -3.45 -16.30
N THR A 103 8.32 -4.45 -15.45
CA THR A 103 8.57 -5.86 -15.76
C THR A 103 7.44 -6.51 -16.54
N VAL A 104 6.18 -6.12 -16.29
CA VAL A 104 5.01 -6.61 -17.03
C VAL A 104 4.94 -6.03 -18.44
N ALA A 105 5.39 -4.78 -18.66
CA ALA A 105 5.41 -4.14 -19.98
C ALA A 105 6.52 -4.63 -20.94
N LYS A 106 7.39 -5.56 -20.51
CA LYS A 106 8.51 -6.07 -21.31
C LYS A 106 8.22 -7.33 -22.13
N THR A 107 6.97 -7.76 -22.26
CA THR A 107 6.62 -8.86 -23.17
C THR A 107 5.83 -8.36 -24.39
N PRO A 108 6.47 -8.23 -25.56
CA PRO A 108 5.75 -8.37 -26.82
C PRO A 108 5.52 -9.87 -27.06
N GLY A 109 4.28 -10.31 -26.81
CA GLY A 109 3.66 -11.50 -27.41
C GLY A 109 4.38 -12.84 -27.23
N GLU A 110 3.93 -13.63 -26.26
CA GLU A 110 3.58 -15.07 -26.38
C GLU A 110 3.18 -15.58 -24.98
N GLY A 111 1.94 -16.06 -24.83
CA GLY A 111 1.64 -17.07 -23.81
C GLY A 111 2.20 -18.43 -24.25
N PRO A 112 2.09 -19.52 -23.46
CA PRO A 112 1.23 -19.72 -22.30
C PRO A 112 2.01 -20.22 -21.06
N GLY A 113 1.38 -20.22 -19.87
CA GLY A 113 1.93 -21.04 -18.77
C GLY A 113 1.59 -20.56 -17.37
N LEU A 114 0.45 -21.01 -16.89
CA LEU A 114 0.16 -21.16 -15.47
C LEU A 114 1.29 -21.96 -14.78
N ALA A 115 2.02 -21.35 -13.86
CA ALA A 115 2.81 -22.04 -12.83
C ALA A 115 2.75 -21.18 -11.56
N ALA A 116 1.81 -21.41 -10.65
CA ALA A 116 1.88 -22.47 -9.64
C ALA A 116 3.22 -22.47 -8.90
N GLY A 117 3.33 -21.62 -7.88
CA GLY A 117 4.35 -21.68 -6.84
C GLY A 117 3.70 -22.01 -5.50
N VAL A 118 2.96 -23.13 -5.43
CA VAL A 118 2.70 -23.81 -4.16
C VAL A 118 3.93 -24.65 -3.88
N GLY A 119 4.51 -24.49 -2.69
CA GLY A 119 5.76 -25.12 -2.29
C GLY A 119 5.74 -26.64 -2.47
N MET A 120 6.69 -27.12 -3.26
CA MET A 120 6.99 -28.53 -3.49
C MET A 120 7.84 -29.04 -2.32
N ALA A 121 7.19 -29.55 -1.28
CA ALA A 121 7.83 -30.41 -0.29
C ALA A 121 6.98 -31.67 -0.14
N ASP A 122 6.92 -32.47 -1.19
CA ASP A 122 6.54 -33.88 -1.12
C ASP A 122 7.13 -34.63 -2.32
N LEU A 123 7.53 -35.88 -2.06
CA LEU A 123 7.94 -36.92 -3.00
C LEU A 123 9.37 -36.86 -3.57
N ILE A 124 10.32 -37.38 -2.78
CA ILE A 124 11.40 -38.21 -3.31
C ILE A 124 10.99 -39.69 -3.14
N LYS A 125 10.50 -40.25 -4.25
CA LYS A 125 10.73 -41.60 -4.81
C LYS A 125 10.37 -42.85 -3.99
N GLU A 126 9.37 -43.58 -4.48
CA GLU A 126 9.31 -45.04 -4.45
C GLU A 126 10.51 -45.64 -5.22
N GLN A 127 11.23 -46.54 -4.55
CA GLN A 127 11.70 -47.86 -5.00
C GLN A 127 11.95 -48.69 -3.73
#